data_AF-A0A955PVZ7-F1
#
_entry.id   AF-A0A955PVZ7-F1
#
_cell.length_a   1.000
_cell.length_b   1.000
_cell.length_c   1.000
_cell.angle_alpha   90.00
_cell.angle_beta   90.00
_cell.angle_gamma   90.00
#
_symmetry.space_group_name_H-M   'P 1'
#
loop_
_entity.id
_entity.type
_entity.pdbx_description
1 polymer ?
#
loop_
_entity_poly.entity_id
_entity_poly.type
_entity_poly.pdbx_seq_one_letter_code
_entity_poly.pdbx_strand_id
1 'polypeptide(L)' 'MSNRIQATFAQLHSKGEKALIPYIMAGDPTLAMTESLVLALERGGADLIELGV' A
#
# COMPACT_ATOMS: atom_id res chain seq x y z
N MET A 1 9.50 0.60 -19.47
CA MET A 1 9.82 1.06 -18.10
C MET A 1 8.96 0.25 -17.13
N SER A 2 9.51 -0.23 -16.03
CA SER A 2 8.72 -0.92 -14.98
C SER A 2 8.10 0.12 -14.05
N ASN A 3 6.78 0.06 -13.83
CA ASN A 3 6.13 0.91 -12.84
C ASN A 3 6.30 0.34 -11.42
N ARG A 4 5.93 1.13 -10.38
CA ARG A 4 6.10 0.70 -8.98
C ARG A 4 5.38 -0.62 -8.68
N ILE A 5 4.18 -0.81 -9.21
CA ILE A 5 3.37 -2.02 -9.02
C ILE A 5 4.08 -3.26 -9.58
N GLN A 6 4.59 -3.16 -10.82
CA GLN A 6 5.35 -4.24 -11.46
C GLN A 6 6.63 -4.58 -10.69
N ALA A 7 7.34 -3.56 -10.20
CA ALA A 7 8.54 -3.76 -9.38
C ALA A 7 8.23 -4.49 -8.06
N THR A 8 7.17 -4.08 -7.34
CA THR A 8 6.75 -4.72 -6.08
C THR A 8 6.39 -6.20 -6.29
N PHE A 9 5.58 -6.53 -7.31
CA PHE A 9 5.22 -7.92 -7.59
C PHE A 9 6.42 -8.77 -8.01
N ALA A 10 7.35 -8.22 -8.79
CA ALA A 10 8.59 -8.93 -9.16
C ALA A 10 9.44 -9.23 -7.92
N GLN A 11 9.55 -8.28 -6.99
CA GLN A 11 10.26 -8.46 -5.72
C GLN A 11 9.59 -9.54 -4.86
N LEU A 12 8.27 -9.48 -4.66
CA LEU A 12 7.53 -10.48 -3.89
C LEU A 12 7.66 -11.89 -4.48
N HIS A 13 7.53 -12.00 -5.81
CA HIS A 13 7.72 -13.26 -6.53
C HIS A 13 9.12 -13.83 -6.31
N SER A 14 10.17 -12.99 -6.35
CA SER A 14 11.55 -13.45 -6.11
C SER A 14 11.78 -13.99 -4.69
N LYS A 15 10.96 -13.57 -3.73
CA LYS A 15 11.00 -14.02 -2.33
C LYS A 15 10.04 -15.18 -2.03
N GLY A 16 9.17 -15.55 -2.98
CA GLY A 16 8.09 -16.52 -2.73
C GLY A 16 7.00 -16.00 -1.79
N GLU A 17 6.88 -14.68 -1.65
CA GLU A 17 5.92 -14.02 -0.74
C GLU A 17 4.61 -13.68 -1.45
N LYS A 18 3.57 -13.40 -0.67
CA LYS A 18 2.27 -12.91 -1.16
C LYS A 18 2.14 -11.42 -0.84
N ALA A 19 1.39 -10.70 -1.67
CA ALA A 19 1.15 -9.28 -1.46
C ALA A 19 0.10 -9.03 -0.39
N LEU A 20 0.34 -8.06 0.49
CA LEU A 20 -0.65 -7.44 1.37
C LEU A 20 -1.06 -6.07 0.80
N ILE A 21 -2.33 -5.94 0.43
CA ILE A 21 -2.87 -4.73 -0.22
C ILE A 21 -4.09 -4.22 0.57
N PRO A 22 -3.89 -3.41 1.62
CA PRO A 22 -4.99 -2.78 2.34
C PRO A 22 -5.65 -1.68 1.51
N TYR A 23 -6.97 -1.56 1.71
CA TYR A 23 -7.78 -0.46 1.21
C TYR A 23 -8.14 0.50 2.36
N ILE A 24 -8.05 1.80 2.11
CA ILE A 24 -8.64 2.85 2.96
C ILE A 24 -9.32 3.91 2.10
N MET A 25 -10.34 4.57 2.65
CA MET A 25 -10.98 5.72 2.00
C MET A 25 -10.26 7.01 2.40
N ALA A 26 -9.87 7.84 1.43
CA ALA A 26 -9.35 9.16 1.74
C ALA A 26 -10.42 9.99 2.46
N GLY A 27 -10.02 10.67 3.53
CA GLY A 27 -10.97 11.45 4.35
C GLY A 27 -11.69 10.67 5.44
N ASP A 28 -11.52 9.34 5.55
CA ASP A 28 -12.07 8.53 6.65
C ASP A 28 -10.98 8.17 7.68
N PRO A 29 -11.09 8.52 8.97
CA PRO A 29 -12.17 9.32 9.57
C PRO A 29 -12.06 10.83 9.30
N THR A 30 -10.88 11.33 8.91
CA THR A 30 -10.68 12.72 8.46
C THR A 30 -9.55 12.80 7.43
N LEU A 31 -9.54 13.83 6.58
CA LEU A 31 -8.47 14.04 5.59
C LEU A 31 -7.09 14.24 6.23
N ALA A 32 -7.05 14.90 7.38
CA ALA A 32 -5.82 15.08 8.15
C ALA A 32 -5.20 13.76 8.64
N MET A 33 -6.01 12.70 8.76
CA MET A 33 -5.53 11.38 9.19
C MET A 33 -5.12 10.48 8.03
N THR A 34 -5.52 10.76 6.78
CA THR A 34 -5.22 9.90 5.64
C THR A 34 -3.71 9.65 5.48
N GLU A 35 -2.89 10.69 5.61
CA GLU A 35 -1.43 10.55 5.51
C GLU A 35 -0.86 9.65 6.60
N SER A 36 -1.25 9.86 7.86
CA SER A 36 -0.73 9.07 8.98
C SER A 36 -1.16 7.60 8.91
N LEU A 37 -2.36 7.33 8.39
CA LEU A 37 -2.87 5.98 8.12
C LEU A 37 -2.09 5.29 6.99
N VAL A 38 -1.83 5.97 5.86
CA VAL A 38 -1.00 5.43 4.77
C VAL A 38 0.39 5.03 5.28
N LEU A 39 1.03 5.91 6.04
CA LEU A 39 2.35 5.63 6.62
C LEU A 39 2.31 4.51 7.67
N ALA A 40 1.19 4.38 8.42
CA ALA A 40 1.02 3.28 9.36
C ALA A 40 0.87 1.93 8.65
N LEU A 41 0.14 1.89 7.53
CA LEU A 41 -0.02 0.68 6.71
C LEU A 41 1.32 0.24 6.09
N GLU A 42 2.13 1.18 5.60
CA GLU A 42 3.48 0.91 5.10
C GLU A 42 4.37 0.28 6.19
N ARG A 43 4.44 0.90 7.39
CA ARG A 43 5.15 0.32 8.54
C ARG A 43 4.58 -1.03 8.98
N GLY A 44 3.28 -1.27 8.76
CA GLY A 44 2.59 -2.53 9.04
C GLY A 44 2.88 -3.65 8.03
N GLY A 45 3.65 -3.37 6.97
CA GLY A 45 4.02 -4.35 5.96
C GLY A 45 3.11 -4.38 4.73
N ALA A 46 2.36 -3.30 4.47
CA ALA A 46 1.64 -3.18 3.21
C ALA A 46 2.61 -3.06 2.02
N ASP A 47 2.41 -3.88 0.99
CA ASP A 47 3.23 -3.85 -0.23
C ASP A 47 2.73 -2.79 -1.22
N LEU A 48 1.41 -2.62 -1.26
CA LEU A 48 0.69 -1.61 -2.03
C LEU A 48 -0.46 -1.10 -1.16
N ILE A 49 -0.89 0.15 -1.37
CA ILE A 49 -2.02 0.72 -0.65
C ILE A 49 -3.05 1.19 -1.68
N GLU A 50 -4.28 0.73 -1.53
CA GLU A 50 -5.41 1.20 -2.33
C GLU A 50 -6.10 2.35 -1.58
N LEU A 51 -6.11 3.53 -2.20
CA LEU A 51 -6.67 4.75 -1.62
C LEU A 51 -7.93 5.14 -2.42
N GLY A 52 -9.10 5.01 -1.79
CA GLY A 52 -10.37 5.48 -2.35
C GLY A 52 -10.49 7.01 -2.34
N VAL A 53 -11.25 7.58 -3.28
CA VAL A 53 -11.53 9.02 -3.43
C VAL A 53 -13.03 9.24 -3.62
#